data_AF-A0A354NZM4-F1
#
_entry.id   AF-A0A354NZM4-F1
#
_cell.length_a   1.000
_cell.length_b   1.000
_cell.length_c   1.000
_cell.angle_alpha   90.00
_cell.angle_beta   90.00
_cell.angle_gamma   90.00
#
_symmetry.space_group_name_H-M   'P 1'
#
loop_
_entity.id
_entity.type
_entity.pdbx_description
1 polymer ?
#
loop_
_entity_poly.entity_id
_entity_poly.type
_entity_poly.pdbx_seq_one_letter_code
_entity_poly.pdbx_strand_id
1 'polypeptide(L)'
;MGAHPREKYGIVTAFVNLTRTSANVTGVALATIMVTITMGSLGYDPSLSAITDGGDEGARVAFIEGMARAFMVSTGLMAGATALSLLRGETRAKSPNRQTDQQTAASRSGDN
;
A
#
# COMPACT_ATOMS: atom_id res chain seq x y z
N MET A 1 -30.95 -20.19 -9.39
CA MET A 1 -29.71 -19.39 -9.51
C MET A 1 -29.50 -18.66 -8.18
N GLY A 2 -28.48 -19.04 -7.40
CA GLY A 2 -28.27 -18.53 -6.05
C GLY A 2 -27.72 -17.11 -6.06
N ALA A 3 -28.49 -16.16 -5.52
CA ALA A 3 -27.98 -14.83 -5.20
C ALA A 3 -27.04 -14.96 -4.00
N HIS A 4 -25.73 -15.02 -4.25
CA HIS A 4 -24.73 -14.79 -3.20
C HIS A 4 -24.95 -13.38 -2.61
N PRO A 5 -24.90 -13.18 -1.28
CA PRO A 5 -25.15 -11.87 -0.68
C PRO A 5 -24.17 -10.82 -1.22
N ARG A 6 -24.63 -9.98 -2.17
CA ARG A 6 -23.83 -8.96 -2.85
C ARG A 6 -23.57 -7.72 -1.99
N GLU A 7 -24.34 -7.57 -0.90
CA GLU A 7 -24.39 -6.38 -0.06
C GLU A 7 -23.06 -6.11 0.68
N LYS A 8 -22.33 -7.16 1.10
CA LYS A 8 -21.08 -7.00 1.87
C LYS A 8 -19.85 -6.74 1.01
N TYR A 9 -19.88 -7.11 -0.28
CA TYR A 9 -18.75 -6.89 -1.17
C TYR A 9 -18.57 -5.41 -1.52
N GLY A 10 -19.66 -4.63 -1.60
CA GLY A 10 -19.61 -3.20 -1.91
C GLY A 10 -18.88 -2.37 -0.84
N ILE A 11 -19.08 -2.68 0.45
CA ILE A 11 -18.43 -1.96 1.55
C ILE A 11 -16.93 -2.30 1.61
N VAL A 12 -16.58 -3.57 1.41
CA VAL A 12 -15.17 -4.01 1.43
C VAL A 12 -14.39 -3.40 0.26
N THR A 13 -14.96 -3.38 -0.96
CA THR A 13 -14.29 -2.77 -2.12
C THR A 13 -14.17 -1.26 -1.99
N ALA A 14 -15.20 -0.58 -1.47
CA ALA A 14 -15.15 0.85 -1.19
C ALA A 14 -14.05 1.20 -0.18
N PHE A 15 -13.93 0.42 0.91
CA PHE A 15 -12.90 0.63 1.93
C PHE A 15 -11.47 0.40 1.40
N VAL A 16 -11.26 -0.66 0.62
CA VAL A 16 -9.95 -0.92 -0.02
C VAL A 16 -9.58 0.20 -0.98
N ASN A 17 -10.55 0.71 -1.74
CA ASN A 17 -10.32 1.84 -2.63
C ASN A 17 -9.96 3.12 -1.88
N LEU A 18 -10.71 3.43 -0.81
CA LEU A 18 -10.40 4.56 0.06
C LEU A 18 -8.99 4.44 0.63
N THR A 19 -8.64 3.27 1.16
CA THR A 19 -7.31 3.00 1.74
C THR A 19 -6.21 3.23 0.71
N ARG A 20 -6.40 2.74 -0.53
CA ARG A 20 -5.42 2.94 -1.61
C ARG A 20 -5.26 4.42 -1.97
N THR A 21 -6.36 5.15 -2.11
CA THR A 21 -6.32 6.59 -2.42
C THR A 21 -5.67 7.38 -1.28
N SER A 22 -6.05 7.10 -0.04
CA SER A 22 -5.44 7.71 1.14
C SER A 22 -3.94 7.42 1.20
N ALA A 23 -3.52 6.18 0.95
CA ALA A 23 -2.10 5.83 0.93
C ALA A 23 -1.32 6.61 -0.15
N ASN A 24 -1.89 6.81 -1.34
CA ASN A 24 -1.25 7.61 -2.38
C ASN A 24 -1.06 9.07 -1.96
N VAL A 25 -2.09 9.69 -1.37
CA VAL A 25 -2.02 11.09 -0.89
C VAL A 25 -1.03 11.22 0.27
N THR A 26 -1.11 10.32 1.26
CA THR A 26 -0.19 10.30 2.40
C THR A 26 1.25 10.05 1.97
N GLY A 27 1.49 9.20 0.96
CA GLY A 27 2.83 8.95 0.43
C GLY A 27 3.49 10.20 -0.12
N VAL A 28 2.76 10.99 -0.92
CA VAL A 28 3.26 12.28 -1.43
C VAL A 28 3.53 13.24 -0.28
N ALA A 29 2.61 13.34 0.69
CA ALA A 29 2.80 14.20 1.86
C ALA A 29 4.04 13.82 2.69
N LEU A 30 4.28 12.53 2.91
CA LEU A 30 5.47 12.03 3.61
C LEU A 30 6.76 12.35 2.84
N ALA A 31 6.76 12.22 1.52
CA ALA A 31 7.92 12.58 0.70
C ALA A 31 8.24 14.07 0.86
N THR A 32 7.23 14.95 0.78
CA THR A 32 7.41 16.39 1.00
C THR A 32 7.97 16.67 2.39
N ILE A 33 7.42 16.06 3.44
CA ILE A 33 7.89 16.23 4.82
C ILE A 33 9.37 15.84 4.95
N MET A 34 9.76 14.69 4.39
CA MET A 34 11.15 14.21 4.47
C MET A 34 12.12 15.13 3.76
N VAL A 35 11.76 15.65 2.57
CA VAL A 35 12.55 16.63 1.84
C VAL A 35 12.70 17.92 2.66
N THR A 36 11.58 18.47 3.14
CA THR A 36 11.55 19.72 3.93
C THR A 36 12.40 19.61 5.19
N ILE A 37 12.24 18.54 5.96
CA ILE A 37 13.02 18.32 7.19
C ILE A 37 14.51 18.17 6.86
N THR A 38 14.84 17.44 5.79
CA THR A 38 16.24 17.21 5.41
C THR A 38 16.92 18.48 4.95
N MET A 39 16.28 19.27 4.08
CA MET A 39 16.81 20.56 3.64
C MET A 39 16.98 21.52 4.83
N GLY A 40 15.96 21.63 5.69
CA GLY A 40 16.06 22.45 6.90
C GLY A 40 17.17 22.00 7.86
N SER A 41 17.37 20.69 8.02
CA SER A 41 18.45 20.14 8.85
C SER A 41 19.85 20.42 8.29
N LEU A 42 19.96 20.63 6.99
CA LEU A 42 21.19 20.98 6.28
C LEU A 42 21.37 22.49 6.12
N GLY A 43 20.44 23.31 6.66
CA GLY A 43 20.51 24.77 6.62
C GLY A 43 19.97 25.40 5.34
N TYR A 44 19.28 24.64 4.49
CA TYR A 44 18.70 25.13 3.24
C TYR A 44 17.20 25.41 3.40
N ASP A 45 16.75 26.52 2.82
CA ASP A 45 15.33 26.82 2.71
C ASP A 45 14.67 25.83 1.71
N PRO A 46 13.59 25.13 2.08
CA PRO A 46 12.91 24.15 1.25
C PRO A 46 12.09 24.84 0.14
N SER A 47 12.79 25.42 -0.83
CA SER A 47 12.23 26.17 -1.95
C SER A 47 12.65 25.56 -3.28
N LEU A 48 11.69 25.38 -4.19
CA LEU A 48 11.97 24.86 -5.53
C LEU A 48 12.87 25.82 -6.33
N SER A 49 12.80 27.13 -6.09
CA SER A 49 13.65 28.11 -6.76
C SER A 49 15.14 27.96 -6.38
N ALA A 50 15.45 27.41 -5.21
CA ALA A 50 16.82 27.17 -4.80
C ALA A 50 17.48 26.01 -5.58
N ILE A 51 16.68 25.13 -6.19
CA ILE A 51 17.15 23.93 -6.90
C ILE A 51 17.01 24.01 -8.43
N THR A 52 16.44 25.09 -8.98
CA THR A 52 16.38 25.33 -10.44
C THR A 52 17.75 25.74 -11.00
N ASP A 53 17.87 25.87 -12.33
CA ASP A 53 19.11 26.30 -12.99
C ASP A 53 19.57 27.68 -12.51
N GLY A 54 20.86 27.76 -12.13
CA GLY A 54 21.44 28.92 -11.45
C GLY A 54 21.23 28.96 -9.93
N GLY A 55 20.57 27.94 -9.36
CA GLY A 55 20.38 27.77 -7.92
C GLY A 55 21.63 27.27 -7.19
N ASP A 56 21.51 27.11 -5.87
CA ASP A 56 22.59 26.65 -5.01
C ASP A 56 22.78 25.13 -5.14
N GLU A 57 24.00 24.72 -5.50
CA GLU A 57 24.37 23.31 -5.63
C GLU A 57 24.17 22.56 -4.30
N GLY A 58 24.42 23.22 -3.16
CA GLY A 58 24.19 22.64 -1.85
C GLY A 58 22.72 22.34 -1.58
N ALA A 59 21.81 23.23 -2.01
CA ALA A 59 20.37 23.02 -1.88
C ALA A 59 19.88 21.85 -2.75
N ARG A 60 20.46 21.66 -3.94
CA ARG A 60 20.17 20.52 -4.82
C ARG A 60 20.59 19.20 -4.18
N VAL A 61 21.80 19.15 -3.62
CA VAL A 61 22.30 17.97 -2.90
C VAL A 61 21.40 17.67 -1.69
N ALA A 62 21.02 18.68 -0.92
CA ALA A 62 20.12 18.52 0.23
C ALA A 62 18.72 18.00 -0.17
N PHE A 63 18.20 18.43 -1.31
CA PHE A 63 16.94 17.92 -1.88
C PHE A 63 17.06 16.44 -2.25
N ILE A 64 18.13 16.04 -2.96
CA ILE A 64 18.36 14.65 -3.36
C ILE A 64 18.53 13.75 -2.12
N GLU A 65 19.27 14.23 -1.11
CA GLU A 65 19.43 13.55 0.17
C GLU A 65 18.07 13.36 0.88
N GLY A 66 17.21 14.39 0.86
CA GLY A 66 15.85 14.31 1.39
C GLY A 66 14.99 13.26 0.65
N MET A 67 15.10 13.22 -0.68
CA MET A 67 14.43 12.21 -1.51
C MET A 67 14.93 10.79 -1.19
N ALA A 68 16.24 10.60 -1.02
CA ALA A 68 16.83 9.31 -0.66
C ALA A 68 16.30 8.82 0.70
N ARG A 69 16.23 9.71 1.70
CA ARG A 69 15.65 9.40 3.02
C ARG A 69 14.17 9.04 2.93
N ALA A 70 13.39 9.74 2.11
CA ALA A 70 11.99 9.41 1.87
C ALA A 70 11.82 7.99 1.32
N PHE A 71 12.67 7.58 0.37
CA PHE A 71 12.69 6.20 -0.14
C PHE A 71 13.10 5.19 0.93
N MET A 72 14.15 5.46 1.73
CA MET A 72 14.55 4.57 2.82
C MET A 72 13.42 4.34 3.84
N VAL A 73 12.71 5.40 4.23
CA VAL A 73 11.54 5.29 5.12
C VAL A 73 10.44 4.46 4.47
N SER A 74 10.16 4.69 3.18
CA SER A 74 9.16 3.93 2.43
C SER A 74 9.52 2.44 2.35
N THR A 75 10.80 2.13 2.12
CA THR A 75 11.33 0.75 2.15
C THR A 75 11.15 0.13 3.53
N GLY A 76 11.43 0.86 4.61
CA GLY A 76 11.21 0.39 5.98
C GLY A 76 9.75 0.09 6.29
N LEU A 77 8.83 0.98 5.89
CA LEU A 77 7.39 0.75 6.01
C LEU A 77 6.94 -0.49 5.23
N MET A 78 7.41 -0.64 3.98
CA MET A 78 7.05 -1.77 3.13
C MET A 78 7.58 -3.08 3.70
N ALA A 79 8.84 -3.12 4.14
CA ALA A 79 9.44 -4.28 4.78
C ALA A 79 8.67 -4.67 6.06
N GLY A 80 8.28 -3.69 6.88
CA GLY A 80 7.44 -3.91 8.05
C GLY A 80 6.06 -4.47 7.70
N ALA A 81 5.39 -3.92 6.69
CA ALA A 81 4.11 -4.41 6.21
C ALA A 81 4.20 -5.85 5.68
N THR A 82 5.25 -6.16 4.92
CA THR A 82 5.53 -7.53 4.45
C THR A 82 5.76 -8.47 5.62
N ALA A 83 6.59 -8.10 6.59
CA ALA A 83 6.85 -8.92 7.77
C ALA A 83 5.55 -9.19 8.56
N LEU A 84 4.74 -8.17 8.82
CA LEU A 84 3.43 -8.32 9.47
C LEU A 84 2.46 -9.21 8.67
N SER A 85 2.48 -9.11 7.35
CA SER A 85 1.66 -9.96 6.47
C SER A 85 2.08 -11.42 6.54
N LEU A 86 3.38 -11.71 6.63
CA LEU A 86 3.89 -13.08 6.77
C LEU A 86 3.54 -13.66 8.14
N LEU A 87 3.72 -12.89 9.22
CA LEU A 87 3.38 -13.32 10.58
C LEU A 87 1.88 -13.58 10.79
N ARG A 88 1.00 -12.88 10.05
CA ARG A 88 -0.47 -13.13 10.06
C ARG A 88 -0.93 -14.18 9.05
N GLY A 89 -0.04 -14.67 8.16
CA GLY A 89 -0.38 -15.48 6.99
C GLY A 89 -0.94 -16.89 7.28
N GLU A 90 -0.90 -17.36 8.53
CA GLU A 90 -1.28 -18.74 8.86
C GLU A 90 -2.80 -18.95 9.09
N THR A 91 -3.62 -17.90 9.18
CA THR A 91 -5.04 -18.05 9.54
C THR A 91 -5.99 -18.37 8.37
N ARG A 92 -5.50 -18.58 7.13
CA ARG A 92 -6.34 -18.86 5.95
C ARG A 92 -5.95 -20.13 5.17
N ALA A 93 -5.38 -21.13 5.83
CA ALA A 93 -5.10 -22.44 5.24
C ALA A 93 -6.09 -23.53 5.71
N LYS A 94 -7.41 -23.27 5.70
CA LYS A 94 -8.40 -24.36 5.62
C LYS A 94 -9.76 -23.89 5.15
N SER A 95 -10.07 -24.17 3.89
CA SER A 95 -11.45 -24.39 3.46
C SER A 95 -11.42 -25.55 2.45
N PRO A 96 -11.70 -26.79 2.92
CA PRO A 96 -11.84 -27.94 2.05
C PRO A 96 -13.00 -27.69 1.10
N ASN A 97 -12.78 -28.04 -0.14
CA ASN A 97 -13.64 -27.81 -1.29
C ASN A 97 -14.99 -28.55 -1.16
N ARG A 98 -15.99 -27.94 -0.49
CA ARG A 98 -17.36 -28.49 -0.38
C ARG A 98 -18.18 -28.42 -1.68
N GLN A 99 -17.65 -27.79 -2.73
CA GLN A 99 -18.37 -27.66 -4.01
C GLN A 99 -18.22 -28.91 -4.88
N THR A 100 -17.09 -29.61 -4.79
CA THR A 100 -16.89 -30.86 -5.54
C THR A 100 -17.70 -32.02 -4.94
N ASP A 101 -17.85 -32.09 -3.62
CA ASP A 101 -18.61 -33.17 -2.96
C ASP A 101 -20.13 -33.08 -3.19
N GLN A 102 -20.69 -31.87 -3.25
CA GLN A 102 -22.13 -31.69 -3.52
C GLN A 102 -22.51 -31.99 -4.97
N GLN A 103 -21.60 -31.69 -5.92
CA GLN A 103 -21.87 -31.95 -7.34
C GLN A 103 -21.79 -33.44 -7.67
N THR A 104 -20.87 -34.19 -7.06
CA THR A 104 -20.80 -35.65 -7.23
C THR A 104 -21.94 -36.39 -6.51
N ALA A 105 -22.45 -35.87 -5.39
CA ALA A 105 -23.60 -36.44 -4.69
C ALA A 105 -24.92 -36.21 -5.44
N ALA A 106 -25.11 -35.04 -6.05
CA ALA A 106 -26.31 -34.70 -6.81
C ALA A 106 -26.44 -35.51 -8.12
N SER A 107 -25.32 -35.81 -8.78
CA SER A 107 -25.33 -36.62 -10.01
C SER A 107 -25.64 -38.10 -9.78
N ARG A 108 -25.49 -38.61 -8.55
CA ARG A 108 -25.74 -40.02 -8.20
C ARG A 108 -27.16 -40.31 -7.71
N SER A 109 -27.95 -39.27 -7.46
CA SER A 109 -29.32 -39.37 -6.94
C SER A 109 -30.40 -39.20 -8.02
N GLY A 110 -30.01 -38.95 -9.27
CA GLY A 110 -30.93 -38.75 -10.41
C GLY A 110 -31.18 -39.99 -11.27
N ASP A 111 -30.52 -41.10 -10.97
CA ASP A 111 -30.70 -42.42 -11.61
C ASP A 111 -31.23 -43.39 -10.56
N ASN A 112 -32.55 -43.41 -10.36
CA ASN A 112 -33.36 -44.53 -9.84
C ASN A 112 -34.85 -44.16 -9.82
#